data_AF-A0A969H880-F1
#
_entry.id   AF-A0A969H880-F1
#
_cell.length_a   1.000
_cell.length_b   1.000
_cell.length_c   1.000
_cell.angle_alpha   90.00
_cell.angle_beta   90.00
_cell.angle_gamma   90.00
#
_symmetry.space_group_name_H-M   'P 1'
#
loop_
_entity.id
_entity.type
_entity.pdbx_description
1 polymer ?
#
loop_
_entity_poly.entity_id
_entity_poly.type
_entity_poly.pdbx_seq_one_letter_code
_entity_poly.pdbx_strand_id
1 'polypeptide(L)'
;MILQAIIEPPSAKEAQTGLDPWTQAELPAPPLVQGLGWLNVIGPGVILLGISVGSGEWLLGPAAFVQHGLALLWVTTLAVGLQTILNTELIRYTLYTGEPALTGFMRTRPHASFWAWFYASLWFLQVGWPAWAGTAAGAVFYLFAGRLASQADSESVYLIGTASFLVCVAVLLLSRHIERTLEVFNWILIVFILGGLALLCLLFVAPDHWLEMVLGFCGL
;
A
#
# COMPACT_ATOMS: atom_id res chain seq x y z
N MET A 1 38.97 45.49 -21.11
CA MET A 1 38.42 44.26 -21.74
C MET A 1 38.52 43.09 -20.74
N ILE A 2 37.94 43.27 -19.55
CA ILE A 2 37.94 42.31 -18.45
C ILE A 2 36.60 42.53 -17.72
N LEU A 3 35.91 41.44 -17.34
CA LEU A 3 34.64 41.36 -16.60
C LEU A 3 33.34 41.60 -17.39
N GLN A 4 33.01 40.69 -18.31
CA GLN A 4 31.65 40.16 -18.34
C GLN A 4 31.65 38.90 -17.48
N ALA A 5 31.46 39.10 -16.18
CA ALA A 5 31.05 38.00 -15.32
C ALA A 5 29.75 37.47 -15.91
N ILE A 6 29.78 36.22 -16.34
CA ILE A 6 28.60 35.45 -16.72
C ILE A 6 27.72 35.43 -15.47
N ILE A 7 26.72 36.32 -15.44
CA ILE A 7 25.64 36.23 -14.48
C ILE A 7 24.81 35.04 -14.97
N GLU A 8 25.21 33.83 -14.57
CA GLU A 8 24.31 32.70 -14.69
C GLU A 8 23.03 33.07 -13.96
N PRO A 9 21.85 32.91 -14.60
CA PRO A 9 20.59 33.15 -13.90
C PRO A 9 20.60 32.33 -12.61
N PRO A 10 20.11 32.86 -11.48
CA PRO A 10 20.08 32.11 -10.23
C PRO A 10 19.45 30.75 -10.54
N SER A 11 20.17 29.66 -10.22
CA SER A 11 19.64 28.33 -10.49
C SER A 11 18.26 28.25 -9.86
N ALA A 12 17.29 27.81 -10.67
CA ALA A 12 15.93 27.63 -10.22
C ALA A 12 15.97 26.86 -8.88
N LYS A 13 15.17 27.23 -7.89
CA LYS A 13 15.21 26.59 -6.55
C LYS A 13 15.11 25.06 -6.64
N GLU A 14 14.40 24.62 -7.68
CA GLU A 14 14.13 23.27 -8.10
C GLU A 14 15.39 22.48 -8.52
N ALA A 15 16.44 23.18 -8.97
CA ALA A 15 17.71 22.61 -9.43
C ALA A 15 18.81 22.58 -8.34
N GLN A 16 18.52 23.09 -7.14
CA GLN A 16 19.51 23.20 -6.04
C GLN A 16 19.98 21.84 -5.51
N THR A 17 19.29 20.76 -5.84
CA THR A 17 19.58 19.40 -5.36
C THR A 17 20.19 18.49 -6.44
N GLY A 18 20.59 19.04 -7.59
CA GLY A 18 21.15 18.28 -8.71
C GLY A 18 20.10 17.52 -9.55
N LEU A 19 18.81 17.82 -9.33
CA LEU A 19 17.70 17.35 -10.15
C LEU A 19 17.38 18.38 -11.23
N ASP A 20 16.91 17.93 -12.39
CA ASP A 20 16.52 18.85 -13.46
C ASP A 20 15.35 19.75 -13.03
N PRO A 21 15.35 21.03 -13.41
CA PRO A 21 14.23 21.92 -13.13
C PRO A 21 12.95 21.43 -13.81
N TRP A 22 11.79 21.73 -13.21
CA TRP A 22 10.51 21.36 -13.82
C TRP A 22 10.35 22.00 -15.20
N THR A 23 9.89 21.20 -16.15
CA THR A 23 9.53 21.69 -17.49
C THR A 23 8.04 21.96 -17.53
N GLN A 24 7.62 23.03 -18.22
CA GLN A 24 6.20 23.26 -18.45
C GLN A 24 5.73 22.30 -19.55
N ALA A 25 4.71 21.50 -19.25
CA ALA A 25 4.05 20.60 -20.18
C ALA A 25 2.52 20.75 -20.04
N GLU A 26 1.79 20.47 -21.12
CA GLU A 26 0.33 20.39 -21.05
C GLU A 26 -0.09 19.10 -20.33
N LEU A 27 -1.04 19.24 -19.39
CA LEU A 27 -1.61 18.09 -18.71
C LEU A 27 -2.45 17.25 -19.69
N PRO A 28 -2.33 15.91 -19.67
CA PRO A 28 -3.18 15.06 -20.47
C PRO A 28 -4.65 15.26 -20.07
N ALA A 29 -5.55 15.24 -21.06
CA ALA A 29 -6.98 15.35 -20.80
C ALA A 29 -7.45 14.19 -19.90
N PRO A 30 -8.34 14.45 -18.93
CA PRO A 30 -8.84 13.40 -18.05
C PRO A 30 -9.57 12.33 -18.88
N PRO A 31 -9.45 11.05 -18.51
CA PRO A 31 -10.15 9.99 -19.21
C PRO A 31 -11.66 10.21 -19.10
N LEU A 32 -12.35 10.32 -20.23
CA LEU A 32 -13.80 10.44 -20.30
C LEU A 32 -14.42 9.06 -20.08
N VAL A 33 -14.61 8.68 -18.82
CA VAL A 33 -15.23 7.40 -18.46
C VAL A 33 -16.69 7.55 -18.08
N GLN A 34 -17.53 6.65 -18.60
CA GLN A 34 -18.95 6.55 -18.29
C GLN A 34 -19.31 5.10 -17.95
N GLY A 35 -20.20 4.90 -16.98
CA GLY A 35 -20.71 3.58 -16.59
C GLY A 35 -19.60 2.61 -16.14
N LEU A 36 -19.60 1.40 -16.70
CA LEU A 36 -18.64 0.34 -16.35
C LEU A 36 -17.18 0.65 -16.77
N GLY A 37 -16.94 1.72 -17.55
CA GLY A 37 -15.60 2.18 -17.90
C GLY A 37 -14.74 2.58 -16.69
N TRP A 38 -15.35 2.90 -15.55
CA TRP A 38 -14.64 3.15 -14.29
C TRP A 38 -13.82 1.96 -13.81
N LEU A 39 -14.26 0.73 -14.07
CA LEU A 39 -13.53 -0.47 -13.65
C LEU A 39 -12.15 -0.58 -14.31
N ASN A 40 -12.01 -0.08 -15.54
CA ASN A 40 -10.72 -0.06 -16.25
C ASN A 40 -9.75 0.99 -15.71
N VAL A 41 -10.25 2.02 -15.00
CA VAL A 41 -9.42 3.09 -14.41
C VAL A 41 -9.00 2.74 -12.98
N ILE A 42 -9.80 1.92 -12.29
CA ILE A 42 -9.56 1.53 -10.89
C ILE A 42 -8.55 0.38 -10.78
N GLY A 43 -8.17 -0.29 -11.87
CA GLY A 43 -7.23 -1.41 -11.91
C GLY A 43 -5.93 -1.19 -11.10
N PRO A 44 -5.19 -0.09 -11.29
CA PRO A 44 -4.02 0.24 -10.47
C PRO A 44 -4.36 0.41 -8.98
N GLY A 45 -5.53 0.98 -8.67
CA GLY A 45 -6.04 1.11 -7.30
C GLY A 45 -6.33 -0.24 -6.66
N VAL A 46 -6.86 -1.21 -7.40
CA VAL A 46 -7.10 -2.59 -6.92
C VAL A 46 -5.79 -3.29 -6.56
N ILE A 47 -4.73 -3.06 -7.33
CA ILE A 47 -3.40 -3.59 -7.00
C ILE A 47 -2.90 -3.00 -5.68
N LEU A 48 -3.04 -1.68 -5.50
CA LEU A 48 -2.67 -1.01 -4.24
C LEU A 48 -3.51 -1.53 -3.06
N LEU A 49 -4.82 -1.69 -3.23
CA LEU A 49 -5.71 -2.26 -2.22
C LEU A 49 -5.32 -3.70 -1.86
N GLY A 50 -4.95 -4.53 -2.85
CA GLY A 50 -4.49 -5.89 -2.63
C GLY A 50 -3.24 -5.96 -1.76
N ILE A 51 -2.28 -5.04 -1.98
CA ILE A 51 -1.06 -4.93 -1.15
C ILE A 51 -1.42 -4.57 0.30
N SER A 52 -2.36 -3.63 0.51
CA SER A 52 -2.81 -3.27 1.85
C SER A 52 -3.53 -4.41 2.57
N VAL A 53 -4.32 -5.22 1.87
CA VAL A 53 -5.00 -6.39 2.46
C VAL A 53 -4.01 -7.49 2.83
N GLY A 54 -2.94 -7.67 2.05
CA GLY A 54 -1.95 -8.74 2.24
C GLY A 54 -0.93 -8.53 3.37
N SER A 55 -0.92 -7.37 4.03
CA SER A 55 0.17 -6.95 4.94
C SER A 55 0.15 -7.58 6.34
N GLY A 56 -0.83 -8.44 6.65
CA GLY A 56 -0.99 -9.06 7.98
C GLY A 56 -1.77 -8.23 9.00
N GLU A 57 -2.26 -7.04 8.61
CA GLU A 57 -3.12 -6.17 9.42
C GLU A 57 -4.44 -6.84 9.86
N TRP A 58 -4.85 -7.88 9.14
CA TRP A 58 -6.05 -8.69 9.41
C TRP A 58 -6.04 -9.47 10.72
N LEU A 59 -4.87 -9.71 11.30
CA LEU A 59 -4.78 -10.33 12.64
C LEU A 59 -4.73 -9.25 13.73
N LEU A 60 -3.99 -8.17 13.48
CA LEU A 60 -3.74 -7.13 14.47
C LEU A 60 -4.98 -6.27 14.72
N GLY A 61 -5.72 -5.91 13.66
CA GLY A 61 -6.94 -5.10 13.76
C GLY A 61 -8.02 -5.76 14.63
N PRO A 62 -8.50 -6.96 14.28
CA PRO A 62 -9.48 -7.69 15.10
C PRO A 62 -8.99 -7.98 16.51
N ALA A 63 -7.70 -8.33 16.69
CA ALA A 63 -7.14 -8.54 18.02
C ALA A 63 -7.22 -7.27 18.89
N ALA A 64 -6.97 -6.10 18.31
CA ALA A 64 -7.11 -4.82 19.01
C ALA A 64 -8.58 -4.52 19.35
N PHE A 65 -9.52 -4.75 18.43
CA PHE A 65 -10.95 -4.52 18.68
C PHE A 65 -11.54 -5.49 19.71
N VAL A 66 -11.07 -6.73 19.77
CA VAL A 66 -11.48 -7.69 20.80
C VAL A 66 -10.94 -7.27 22.18
N GLN A 67 -9.72 -6.72 22.25
CA GLN A 67 -9.12 -6.30 23.52
C GLN A 67 -9.65 -4.96 24.05
N HIS A 68 -9.93 -4.01 23.16
CA HIS A 68 -10.25 -2.62 23.50
C HIS A 68 -11.67 -2.20 23.14
N GLY A 69 -12.44 -3.07 22.49
CA GLY A 69 -13.81 -2.80 22.06
C GLY A 69 -13.92 -2.12 20.69
N LEU A 70 -15.15 -2.13 20.15
CA LEU A 70 -15.49 -1.54 18.86
C LEU A 70 -15.42 -0.01 18.84
N ALA A 71 -15.41 0.64 20.00
CA ALA A 71 -15.23 2.08 20.12
C ALA A 71 -13.93 2.55 19.46
N LEU A 72 -12.88 1.73 19.36
CA LEU A 72 -11.63 2.11 18.65
C LEU A 72 -11.80 2.37 17.15
N LEU A 73 -12.93 2.02 16.53
CA LEU A 73 -13.16 2.20 15.10
C LEU A 73 -13.11 3.68 14.64
N TRP A 74 -13.29 4.66 15.54
CA TRP A 74 -13.11 6.07 15.18
C TRP A 74 -11.68 6.38 14.70
N VAL A 75 -10.68 5.64 15.20
CA VAL A 75 -9.29 5.76 14.74
C VAL A 75 -9.19 5.31 13.29
N THR A 76 -9.93 4.27 12.89
CA THR A 76 -10.01 3.84 11.49
C THR A 76 -10.64 4.93 10.62
N THR A 77 -11.70 5.60 11.07
CA THR A 77 -12.31 6.73 10.35
C THR A 77 -11.28 7.84 10.09
N LEU A 78 -10.53 8.24 11.12
CA LEU A 78 -9.49 9.25 10.97
C LEU A 78 -8.35 8.79 10.08
N ALA A 79 -7.89 7.54 10.23
CA ALA A 79 -6.84 6.97 9.40
C ALA A 79 -7.23 6.98 7.92
N VAL A 80 -8.44 6.50 7.59
CA VAL A 80 -8.96 6.51 6.20
C VAL A 80 -9.09 7.94 5.67
N GLY A 81 -9.58 8.89 6.48
CA GLY A 81 -9.70 10.30 6.09
C GLY A 81 -8.33 10.92 5.78
N LEU A 82 -7.38 10.79 6.70
CA LEU A 82 -6.03 11.31 6.54
C LEU A 82 -5.29 10.64 5.38
N GLN A 83 -5.44 9.31 5.24
CA GLN A 83 -4.83 8.54 4.16
C GLN A 83 -5.41 8.96 2.79
N THR A 84 -6.71 9.23 2.71
CA THR A 84 -7.35 9.72 1.48
C THR A 84 -6.82 11.10 1.09
N ILE A 85 -6.70 12.02 2.06
CA ILE A 85 -6.13 13.35 1.83
C ILE A 85 -4.69 13.24 1.37
N LEU A 86 -3.85 12.49 2.11
CA LEU A 86 -2.45 12.29 1.79
C LEU A 86 -2.27 11.71 0.39
N ASN A 87 -2.96 10.61 0.06
CA ASN A 87 -2.86 9.97 -1.25
C ASN A 87 -3.32 10.91 -2.38
N THR A 88 -4.39 11.67 -2.16
CA THR A 88 -4.88 12.64 -3.16
C THR A 88 -3.84 13.73 -3.44
N GLU A 89 -3.18 14.24 -2.41
CA GLU A 89 -2.14 15.26 -2.56
C GLU A 89 -0.87 14.70 -3.21
N LEU A 90 -0.48 13.46 -2.90
CA LEU A 90 0.64 12.78 -3.57
C LEU A 90 0.36 12.55 -5.06
N ILE A 91 -0.89 12.19 -5.42
CA ILE A 91 -1.33 12.04 -6.81
C ILE A 91 -1.30 13.40 -7.52
N ARG A 92 -1.84 14.46 -6.90
CA ARG A 92 -1.81 15.82 -7.47
C ARG A 92 -0.40 16.29 -7.72
N TYR A 93 0.49 16.10 -6.74
CA TYR A 93 1.91 16.40 -6.90
C TYR A 93 2.49 15.70 -8.12
N THR A 94 2.33 14.37 -8.19
CA THR A 94 2.88 13.55 -9.28
C THR A 94 2.32 13.95 -10.65
N LEU A 95 1.02 14.32 -10.70
CA LEU A 95 0.37 14.78 -11.92
C LEU A 95 0.92 16.16 -12.39
N TYR A 96 1.19 17.07 -11.47
CA TYR A 96 1.67 18.42 -11.80
C TYR A 96 3.17 18.49 -12.10
N THR A 97 3.99 17.69 -11.42
CA THR A 97 5.46 17.75 -11.55
C THR A 97 6.03 16.66 -12.45
N GLY A 98 5.25 15.61 -12.76
CA GLY A 98 5.71 14.46 -13.52
C GLY A 98 6.71 13.57 -12.78
N GLU A 99 6.99 13.85 -11.51
CA GLU A 99 7.91 13.07 -10.68
C GLU A 99 7.20 12.51 -9.43
N PRO A 100 7.62 11.34 -8.91
CA PRO A 100 7.07 10.81 -7.67
C PRO A 100 7.29 11.76 -6.50
N ALA A 101 6.33 11.81 -5.58
CA ALA A 101 6.42 12.68 -4.39
C ALA A 101 7.69 12.45 -3.55
N LEU A 102 8.23 11.22 -3.50
CA LEU A 102 9.51 10.92 -2.84
C LEU A 102 10.67 11.70 -3.46
N THR A 103 10.73 11.82 -4.78
CA THR A 103 11.70 12.65 -5.49
C THR A 103 11.48 14.14 -5.18
N GLY A 104 10.22 14.55 -5.04
CA GLY A 104 9.88 15.89 -4.60
C GLY A 104 10.45 16.26 -3.23
N PHE A 105 10.40 15.35 -2.26
CA PHE A 105 11.05 15.57 -0.96
C PHE A 105 12.57 15.69 -1.06
N MET A 106 13.21 14.98 -2.00
CA MET A 106 14.65 15.11 -2.23
C MET A 106 15.06 16.50 -2.75
N ARG A 107 14.13 17.29 -3.31
CA ARG A 107 14.34 18.71 -3.68
C ARG A 107 14.35 19.65 -2.47
N THR A 108 13.95 19.18 -1.28
CA THR A 108 13.90 20.00 -0.06
C THR A 108 15.20 19.92 0.76
N ARG A 109 15.49 20.97 1.53
CA ARG A 109 16.57 20.94 2.54
C ARG A 109 16.27 19.82 3.56
N PRO A 110 17.25 19.02 4.02
CA PRO A 110 18.68 19.35 4.16
C PRO A 110 19.54 19.08 2.92
N HIS A 111 19.45 17.89 2.33
CA HIS A 111 20.17 17.50 1.10
C HIS A 111 19.55 16.23 0.51
N ALA A 112 19.53 16.06 -0.81
CA ALA A 112 18.92 14.89 -1.48
C ALA A 112 19.47 13.55 -0.97
N SER A 113 20.79 13.47 -0.72
CA SER A 113 21.44 12.26 -0.17
C SER A 113 20.93 11.89 1.23
N PHE A 114 20.64 12.89 2.08
CA PHE A 114 20.06 12.62 3.40
C PHE A 114 18.67 11.99 3.26
N TRP A 115 17.82 12.57 2.41
CA TRP A 115 16.48 12.03 2.15
C TRP A 115 16.55 10.62 1.55
N ALA A 116 17.48 10.36 0.64
CA ALA A 116 17.68 9.02 0.07
C ALA A 116 18.02 7.98 1.15
N TRP A 117 19.00 8.25 2.01
CA TRP A 117 19.35 7.37 3.10
C TRP A 117 18.23 7.21 4.14
N PHE A 118 17.54 8.30 4.45
CA PHE A 118 16.42 8.28 5.37
C PHE A 118 15.29 7.39 4.85
N TYR A 119 14.83 7.59 3.61
CA TYR A 119 13.78 6.78 3.00
C TYR A 119 14.20 5.32 2.80
N ALA A 120 15.44 5.07 2.35
CA ALA A 120 15.96 3.71 2.20
C ALA A 120 15.98 2.97 3.55
N SER A 121 16.39 3.66 4.62
CA SER A 121 16.38 3.08 5.97
C SER A 121 14.97 2.77 6.46
N LEU A 122 14.01 3.69 6.27
CA LEU A 122 12.62 3.46 6.63
C LEU A 122 12.00 2.30 5.85
N TRP A 123 12.24 2.22 4.55
CA TRP A 123 11.77 1.11 3.71
C TRP A 123 12.38 -0.23 4.13
N PHE A 124 13.67 -0.24 4.46
CA PHE A 124 14.33 -1.43 4.97
C PHE A 124 13.76 -1.86 6.33
N LEU A 125 13.48 -0.92 7.23
CA LEU A 125 12.85 -1.25 8.52
C LEU A 125 11.40 -1.75 8.35
N GLN A 126 10.67 -1.22 7.36
CA GLN A 126 9.28 -1.59 7.11
C GLN A 126 9.13 -2.94 6.39
N VAL A 127 9.93 -3.19 5.35
CA VAL A 127 9.75 -4.33 4.42
C VAL A 127 10.96 -5.25 4.36
N GLY A 128 12.09 -4.89 4.98
CA GLY A 128 13.27 -5.76 5.07
C GLY A 128 13.04 -7.00 5.93
N TRP A 129 12.01 -7.01 6.78
CA TRP A 129 11.64 -8.20 7.56
C TRP A 129 10.67 -9.09 6.78
N PRO A 130 10.90 -10.42 6.69
CA PRO A 130 10.03 -11.34 5.95
C PRO A 130 8.71 -11.65 6.69
N ALA A 131 8.11 -10.66 7.35
CA ALA A 131 6.88 -10.81 8.13
C ALA A 131 5.71 -11.32 7.26
N TRP A 132 5.57 -10.78 6.04
CA TRP A 132 4.48 -11.16 5.13
C TRP A 132 4.64 -12.59 4.63
N ALA A 133 5.88 -13.01 4.33
CA ALA A 133 6.15 -14.40 3.98
C ALA A 133 5.88 -15.35 5.15
N GLY A 134 6.26 -14.97 6.37
CA GLY A 134 5.99 -15.76 7.58
C GLY A 134 4.51 -15.89 7.91
N THR A 135 3.74 -14.80 7.81
CA THR A 135 2.29 -14.83 8.04
C THR A 135 1.54 -15.63 6.99
N ALA A 136 1.91 -15.49 5.71
CA ALA A 136 1.37 -16.32 4.63
C ALA A 136 1.69 -17.81 4.84
N ALA A 137 2.94 -18.12 5.21
CA ALA A 137 3.35 -19.50 5.48
C ALA A 137 2.61 -20.12 6.66
N GLY A 138 2.37 -19.35 7.73
CA GLY A 138 1.57 -19.77 8.87
C GLY A 138 0.12 -20.07 8.48
N ALA A 139 -0.48 -19.24 7.63
CA ALA A 139 -1.83 -19.48 7.11
C ALA A 139 -1.89 -20.77 6.27
N VAL A 140 -0.92 -20.96 5.36
CA VAL A 140 -0.83 -22.19 4.56
C VAL A 140 -0.62 -23.42 5.45
N PHE A 141 0.27 -23.34 6.44
CA PHE A 141 0.47 -24.42 7.41
C PHE A 141 -0.83 -24.78 8.13
N TYR A 142 -1.59 -23.79 8.60
CA TYR A 142 -2.86 -24.01 9.29
C TYR A 142 -3.88 -24.76 8.42
N LEU A 143 -3.96 -24.43 7.12
CA LEU A 143 -4.88 -25.09 6.19
C LEU A 143 -4.62 -26.60 6.05
N PHE A 144 -3.35 -27.03 6.10
CA PHE A 144 -3.00 -28.44 5.96
C PHE A 144 -2.90 -29.17 7.31
N ALA A 145 -2.39 -28.52 8.35
CA ALA A 145 -2.17 -29.13 9.65
C ALA A 145 -3.40 -29.06 10.58
N GLY A 146 -4.37 -28.19 10.30
CA GLY A 146 -5.57 -27.98 11.13
C GLY A 146 -5.28 -27.39 12.51
N ARG A 147 -4.07 -26.89 12.74
CA ARG A 147 -3.63 -26.31 14.02
C ARG A 147 -2.65 -25.17 13.77
N LEU A 148 -2.51 -24.29 14.75
CA LEU A 148 -1.52 -23.22 14.71
C LEU A 148 -0.10 -23.82 14.78
N ALA A 149 0.82 -23.20 14.04
CA ALA A 149 2.23 -23.58 14.05
C ALA A 149 2.83 -23.34 15.43
N SER A 150 3.50 -24.35 15.98
CA SER A 150 4.26 -24.24 17.22
C SER A 150 5.74 -24.00 16.91
N GLN A 151 6.56 -23.71 17.93
CA GLN A 151 8.00 -23.58 17.74
C GLN A 151 8.65 -24.84 17.14
N ALA A 152 8.08 -26.03 17.39
CA ALA A 152 8.56 -27.28 16.82
C ALA A 152 8.33 -27.38 15.30
N ASP A 153 7.38 -26.63 14.74
CA ASP A 153 7.03 -26.65 13.32
C ASP A 153 7.74 -25.56 12.51
N SER A 154 8.65 -24.81 13.14
CA SER A 154 9.33 -23.65 12.54
C SER A 154 9.97 -23.99 11.20
N GLU A 155 10.62 -25.16 11.09
CA GLU A 155 11.23 -25.62 9.84
C GLU A 155 10.20 -25.78 8.71
N SER A 156 9.04 -26.38 9.02
CA SER A 156 7.96 -26.56 8.04
C SER A 156 7.39 -25.20 7.59
N VAL A 157 7.21 -24.26 8.52
CA VAL A 157 6.75 -22.90 8.19
C VAL A 157 7.78 -22.17 7.32
N TYR A 158 9.08 -22.28 7.61
CA TYR A 158 10.13 -21.68 6.77
C TYR A 158 10.18 -22.28 5.37
N LEU A 159 10.02 -23.60 5.24
CA LEU A 159 9.97 -24.29 3.95
C LEU A 159 8.76 -23.84 3.13
N ILE A 160 7.57 -23.77 3.74
CA ILE A 160 6.35 -23.30 3.09
C ILE A 160 6.50 -21.84 2.65
N GLY A 161 7.06 -20.98 3.51
CA GLY A 161 7.27 -19.57 3.18
C GLY A 161 8.26 -19.39 2.03
N THR A 162 9.37 -20.11 2.06
CA THR A 162 10.38 -20.08 0.99
C THR A 162 9.80 -20.60 -0.32
N ALA A 163 9.08 -21.72 -0.29
CA ALA A 163 8.42 -22.28 -1.46
C ALA A 163 7.38 -21.31 -2.04
N SER A 164 6.55 -20.70 -1.20
CA SER A 164 5.55 -19.71 -1.61
C SER A 164 6.20 -18.50 -2.26
N PHE A 165 7.30 -18.00 -1.69
CA PHE A 165 8.08 -16.91 -2.28
C PHE A 165 8.64 -17.28 -3.66
N LEU A 166 9.24 -18.46 -3.80
CA LEU A 166 9.78 -18.93 -5.07
C LEU A 166 8.69 -19.11 -6.14
N VAL A 167 7.50 -19.59 -5.74
CA VAL A 167 6.33 -19.66 -6.64
C VAL A 167 5.91 -18.27 -7.10
N CYS A 168 5.83 -17.28 -6.20
CA CYS A 168 5.53 -15.90 -6.57
C CYS A 168 6.56 -15.35 -7.58
N VAL A 169 7.87 -15.57 -7.32
CA VAL A 169 8.94 -15.18 -8.24
C VAL A 169 8.77 -15.86 -9.60
N ALA A 170 8.51 -17.17 -9.63
CA ALA A 170 8.31 -17.90 -10.88
C ALA A 170 7.11 -17.38 -11.68
N VAL A 171 5.97 -17.13 -11.02
CA VAL A 171 4.77 -16.55 -11.65
C VAL A 171 5.09 -15.18 -12.25
N LEU A 172 5.84 -14.33 -11.54
CA LEU A 172 6.24 -13.02 -12.04
C LEU A 172 7.19 -13.12 -13.25
N LEU A 173 8.17 -14.02 -13.21
CA LEU A 173 9.13 -14.21 -14.30
C LEU A 173 8.49 -14.80 -15.57
N LEU A 174 7.48 -15.66 -15.41
CA LEU A 174 6.76 -16.29 -16.52
C LEU A 174 5.62 -15.40 -17.08
N SER A 175 5.26 -14.33 -16.38
CA SER A 175 4.16 -13.45 -16.78
C SER A 175 4.57 -12.52 -17.92
N ARG A 176 3.93 -12.67 -19.08
CA ARG A 176 4.12 -11.77 -20.24
C ARG A 176 3.62 -10.33 -19.96
N HIS A 177 2.59 -10.19 -19.12
CA HIS A 177 2.02 -8.90 -18.72
C HIS A 177 1.76 -8.90 -17.22
N ILE A 178 2.77 -8.49 -16.44
CA ILE A 178 2.76 -8.54 -14.97
C ILE A 178 1.57 -7.76 -14.39
N GLU A 179 1.31 -6.55 -14.90
CA GLU A 179 0.25 -5.67 -14.39
C GLU A 179 -1.15 -6.30 -14.51
N ARG A 180 -1.49 -6.84 -15.68
CA ARG A 180 -2.81 -7.44 -15.92
C ARG A 180 -2.99 -8.74 -15.12
N THR A 181 -1.95 -9.54 -14.97
CA THR A 181 -2.00 -10.75 -14.12
C THR A 181 -2.24 -10.36 -12.65
N LEU A 182 -1.51 -9.35 -12.15
CA LEU A 182 -1.67 -8.86 -10.78
C LEU A 182 -3.04 -8.24 -10.54
N GLU A 183 -3.56 -7.48 -11.51
CA GLU A 183 -4.90 -6.88 -11.42
C GLU A 183 -5.99 -7.95 -11.27
N VAL A 184 -5.99 -8.97 -12.14
CA VAL A 184 -6.98 -10.07 -12.09
C VAL A 184 -6.87 -10.84 -10.79
N PHE A 185 -5.65 -11.17 -10.35
CA PHE A 185 -5.44 -11.91 -9.12
C PHE A 185 -5.91 -11.12 -7.89
N ASN A 186 -5.60 -9.81 -7.82
CA ASN A 186 -6.05 -8.94 -6.74
C ASN A 186 -7.57 -8.77 -6.73
N TRP A 187 -8.22 -8.67 -7.89
CA TRP A 187 -9.69 -8.66 -7.95
C TRP A 187 -10.29 -9.93 -7.34
N ILE A 188 -9.78 -11.10 -7.71
CA ILE A 188 -10.24 -12.38 -7.16
C ILE A 188 -10.03 -12.40 -5.64
N LEU A 189 -8.85 -12.02 -5.16
CA LEU A 189 -8.53 -11.97 -3.74
C LEU A 189 -9.45 -11.03 -2.98
N ILE A 190 -9.66 -9.81 -3.46
CA ILE A 190 -10.50 -8.81 -2.80
C ILE A 190 -11.95 -9.30 -2.72
N VAL A 191 -12.50 -9.81 -3.82
CA VAL A 191 -13.88 -10.34 -3.86
C VAL A 191 -14.01 -11.52 -2.90
N PHE A 192 -13.04 -12.43 -2.90
CA PHE A 192 -13.06 -13.60 -2.02
C PHE A 192 -12.94 -13.22 -0.54
N ILE A 193 -11.97 -12.36 -0.19
CA ILE A 193 -11.69 -11.96 1.20
C ILE A 193 -12.82 -11.09 1.74
N LEU A 194 -13.14 -9.97 1.08
CA LEU A 194 -14.16 -9.05 1.55
C LEU A 194 -15.56 -9.67 1.46
N GLY A 195 -15.86 -10.36 0.35
CA GLY A 195 -17.14 -11.05 0.18
C GLY A 195 -17.31 -12.20 1.17
N GLY A 196 -16.25 -13.00 1.38
CA GLY A 196 -16.23 -14.07 2.37
C GLY A 196 -16.43 -13.55 3.80
N LEU A 197 -15.69 -12.51 4.19
CA LEU A 197 -15.85 -11.88 5.51
C LEU A 197 -17.27 -11.32 5.69
N ALA A 198 -17.76 -10.56 4.71
CA ALA A 198 -19.11 -9.98 4.78
C ALA A 198 -20.17 -11.08 4.94
N LEU A 199 -20.06 -12.17 4.18
CA LEU A 199 -20.95 -13.32 4.32
C LEU A 199 -20.87 -13.94 5.71
N LEU A 200 -19.66 -14.17 6.24
CA LEU A 200 -19.49 -14.70 7.60
C LEU A 200 -20.08 -13.75 8.65
N CYS A 201 -19.87 -12.45 8.53
CA CYS A 201 -20.46 -11.46 9.43
C CYS A 201 -22.00 -11.51 9.38
N LEU A 202 -22.60 -11.58 8.19
CA LEU A 202 -24.05 -11.67 8.04
C LEU A 202 -24.65 -12.96 8.61
N LEU A 203 -23.91 -14.07 8.56
CA LEU A 203 -24.38 -15.37 9.05
C LEU A 203 -24.18 -15.54 10.57
N PHE A 204 -23.12 -14.97 11.15
CA PHE A 204 -22.70 -15.30 12.51
C PHE A 204 -22.73 -14.13 13.52
N VAL A 205 -22.82 -12.87 13.07
CA VAL A 205 -22.80 -11.72 13.99
C VAL A 205 -24.21 -11.38 14.46
N ALA A 206 -24.39 -11.28 15.78
CA ALA A 206 -25.66 -10.88 16.38
C ALA A 206 -26.05 -9.45 15.97
N PRO A 207 -27.35 -9.16 15.74
CA PRO A 207 -27.84 -7.85 15.30
C PRO A 207 -27.37 -6.68 16.17
N ASP A 208 -27.24 -6.87 17.48
CA ASP A 208 -26.89 -5.82 18.44
C ASP A 208 -25.47 -5.25 18.18
N HIS A 209 -24.53 -6.09 17.74
CA HIS A 209 -23.17 -5.67 17.44
C HIS A 209 -23.05 -4.80 16.19
N TRP A 210 -24.04 -4.82 15.29
CA TRP A 210 -24.03 -3.96 14.10
C TRP A 210 -24.22 -2.50 14.48
N LEU A 211 -25.07 -2.21 15.48
CA LEU A 211 -25.27 -0.86 15.98
C LEU A 211 -24.01 -0.38 16.70
N GLU A 212 -23.43 -1.22 17.57
CA GLU A 212 -22.17 -0.91 18.27
C GLU A 212 -21.03 -0.64 17.29
N MET A 213 -20.93 -1.41 16.21
CA MET A 213 -19.93 -1.18 15.16
C MET A 213 -20.11 0.19 14.49
N VAL A 214 -21.34 0.53 14.09
CA VAL A 214 -21.63 1.82 13.42
C VAL A 214 -21.35 2.99 14.36
N LEU A 215 -21.74 2.88 15.63
CA LEU A 215 -21.47 3.89 16.66
C LEU A 215 -19.98 4.00 16.97
N GLY A 216 -19.25 2.88 16.93
CA GLY A 216 -17.80 2.83 17.13
C GLY A 216 -17.02 3.67 16.13
N PHE A 217 -17.48 3.80 14.87
CA PHE A 217 -16.86 4.70 13.89
C PHE A 217 -16.96 6.19 14.28
N CYS A 218 -17.89 6.53 15.16
CA CYS A 218 -18.03 7.85 15.78
C CYS A 218 -17.41 7.93 17.18
N GLY A 219 -16.84 6.83 17.69
CA GLY A 219 -16.25 6.73 19.03
C GLY A 219 -17.27 6.60 20.16
N LEU A 220 -18.48 6.14 19.83
CA LEU A 220 -19.59 5.92 20.76
C LEU A 220 -19.76 4.45 21.13
#